data_AF-A0A4Y9ZSM7-F1
#
_entry.id   AF-A0A4Y9ZSM7-F1
#
_cell.length_a   1.000
_cell.length_b   1.000
_cell.length_c   1.000
_cell.angle_alpha   90.00
_cell.angle_beta   90.00
_cell.angle_gamma   90.00
#
_symmetry.space_group_name_H-M   'P 1'
#
loop_
_entity.id
_entity.type
_entity.pdbx_description
1 polymer ?
#
loop_
_entity_poly.entity_id
_entity_poly.type
_entity_poly.pdbx_seq_one_letter_code
_entity_poly.pdbx_strand_id
1 'polypeptide(L)'
;MSGKDKADPNEDWVRIVSNDGYSFLVKRKVALRSGTLKAMLSEDVNFAEAASKTCEVQERAAVTQLFVEYLVHKTTYEGAPPKEEIPEFMDRIQPQMALELLVAADYLEV
;
A
#
# COMPACT_ATOMS: atom_id res chain seq x y z
N MET A 1 8.67 -4.46 36.57
CA MET A 1 8.11 -5.32 35.50
C MET A 1 6.64 -4.94 35.38
N SER A 2 6.08 -4.39 34.31
CA SER A 2 6.43 -4.38 32.89
C SER A 2 5.90 -3.05 32.32
N GLY A 3 6.73 -2.31 31.57
CA GLY A 3 6.22 -1.26 30.69
C GLY A 3 5.38 -1.93 29.61
N LYS A 4 4.20 -1.40 29.33
CA LYS A 4 3.40 -1.83 28.18
C LYS A 4 4.13 -1.37 26.93
N ASP A 5 4.73 -2.31 26.20
CA ASP A 5 5.02 -2.13 24.77
C ASP A 5 3.67 -1.92 24.06
N LYS A 6 3.25 -0.66 23.91
CA LYS A 6 2.20 -0.33 22.94
C LYS A 6 2.85 -0.51 21.58
N ALA A 7 2.53 -1.62 20.90
CA ALA A 7 2.90 -1.81 19.51
C ALA A 7 2.44 -0.59 18.70
N ASP A 8 3.33 -0.02 17.90
CA ASP A 8 3.00 1.09 17.00
C ASP A 8 1.91 0.59 16.03
N PRO A 9 0.71 1.19 16.01
CA PRO A 9 -0.36 0.78 15.10
C PRO A 9 0.05 0.87 13.62
N ASN A 10 1.07 1.67 13.28
CA ASN A 10 1.63 1.75 11.93
C ASN A 10 2.47 0.52 11.54
N GLU A 11 2.92 -0.25 12.53
CA GLU A 11 3.63 -1.52 12.34
C GLU A 11 2.69 -2.73 12.24
N ASP A 12 1.39 -2.52 12.39
CA ASP A 12 0.38 -3.56 12.14
C ASP A 12 0.38 -4.00 10.67
N TRP A 13 -0.15 -5.19 10.43
CA TRP A 13 -0.40 -5.69 9.08
C TRP A 13 -1.81 -5.34 8.64
N VAL A 14 -1.94 -4.95 7.37
CA VAL A 14 -3.22 -4.76 6.66
C VAL A 14 -3.23 -5.64 5.42
N ARG A 15 -4.42 -6.08 5.03
CA ARG A 15 -4.66 -6.91 3.85
C ARG A 15 -5.24 -6.06 2.73
N ILE A 16 -4.67 -6.16 1.54
CA ILE A 16 -5.22 -5.58 0.31
C ILE A 16 -5.71 -6.76 -0.54
N VAL A 17 -6.98 -6.73 -0.94
CA VAL A 17 -7.63 -7.81 -1.70
C VAL A 17 -7.96 -7.33 -3.10
N SER A 18 -7.42 -8.00 -4.11
CA SER A 18 -7.71 -7.72 -5.52
C SER A 18 -9.08 -8.25 -5.93
N ASN A 19 -9.61 -7.75 -7.04
CA ASN A 19 -10.94 -8.13 -7.53
C ASN A 19 -11.05 -9.62 -7.95
N ASP A 20 -9.90 -10.26 -8.24
CA ASP A 20 -9.75 -11.66 -8.63
C ASP A 20 -9.37 -12.56 -7.44
N GLY A 21 -9.49 -12.03 -6.21
CA GLY A 21 -9.46 -12.81 -4.97
C GLY A 21 -8.07 -13.03 -4.36
N TYR A 22 -7.03 -12.38 -4.86
CA TYR A 22 -5.69 -12.47 -4.28
C TYR A 22 -5.55 -11.50 -3.11
N SER A 23 -4.79 -11.91 -2.10
CA SER A 23 -4.54 -11.10 -0.89
C SER A 23 -3.07 -10.75 -0.77
N PHE A 24 -2.79 -9.47 -0.54
CA PHE A 24 -1.46 -8.92 -0.31
C PHE A 24 -1.39 -8.39 1.11
N LEU A 25 -0.46 -8.91 1.91
CA LEU A 25 -0.27 -8.48 3.31
C LEU A 25 0.89 -7.48 3.37
N VAL A 26 0.61 -6.26 3.82
CA VAL A 26 1.60 -5.18 3.94
C VAL A 26 1.55 -4.52 5.30
N LYS A 27 2.64 -3.85 5.70
CA LYS A 27 2.62 -3.01 6.89
C LYS A 27 1.66 -1.85 6.69
N ARG A 28 0.92 -1.45 7.73
CA ARG A 28 -0.02 -0.33 7.69
C ARG A 28 0.69 0.93 7.19
N LYS A 29 1.90 1.23 7.69
CA LYS A 29 2.68 2.39 7.23
C LYS A 29 2.89 2.45 5.71
N VAL A 30 2.96 1.30 5.04
CA VAL A 30 3.10 1.20 3.58
C VAL A 30 1.77 1.53 2.90
N ALA A 31 0.67 0.93 3.35
CA ALA A 31 -0.66 1.22 2.81
C ALA A 31 -1.04 2.71 2.97
N LEU A 32 -0.62 3.34 4.06
CA LEU A 32 -0.86 4.76 4.34
C LEU A 32 -0.16 5.73 3.39
N ARG A 33 0.70 5.27 2.47
CA ARG A 33 1.27 6.09 1.38
C ARG A 33 0.30 6.31 0.21
N SER A 34 -0.82 5.60 0.19
CA SER A 34 -1.99 5.87 -0.66
C SER A 34 -3.01 6.68 0.13
N GLY A 35 -3.47 7.79 -0.45
CA GLY A 35 -4.54 8.59 0.15
C GLY A 35 -5.85 7.82 0.26
N THR A 36 -6.20 7.09 -0.79
CA THR A 36 -7.40 6.23 -0.85
C THR A 36 -7.36 5.09 0.15
N LEU A 37 -6.27 4.31 0.23
CA LEU A 37 -6.14 3.23 1.21
C LEU A 37 -6.12 3.77 2.65
N LYS A 38 -5.52 4.96 2.86
CA LYS A 38 -5.57 5.65 4.15
C LYS A 38 -7.00 6.00 4.55
N ALA A 39 -7.82 6.46 3.61
CA ALA A 39 -9.23 6.76 3.87
C ALA A 39 -10.03 5.49 4.21
N MET A 40 -9.81 4.39 3.48
CA MET A 40 -10.44 3.08 3.76
C MET A 40 -10.06 2.53 5.15
N LEU A 41 -8.81 2.73 5.57
CA LEU A 41 -8.31 2.27 6.88
C LEU A 41 -8.62 3.24 8.03
N SER A 42 -9.31 4.35 7.77
CA SER A 42 -9.64 5.36 8.78
C SER A 42 -10.82 4.91 9.64
N GLU A 43 -10.59 4.79 10.94
CA GLU A 43 -11.63 4.43 11.92
C GLU A 43 -12.74 5.49 12.02
N ASP A 44 -12.43 6.74 11.68
CA ASP A 44 -13.37 7.87 11.73
C ASP A 44 -14.39 7.84 10.56
N VAL A 45 -14.05 7.17 9.46
CA VAL A 45 -14.84 7.17 8.21
C VAL A 45 -15.41 5.78 7.94
N ASN A 46 -14.60 4.72 8.06
CA ASN A 46 -14.98 3.35 7.71
C ASN A 46 -14.66 2.37 8.86
N PHE A 47 -15.51 2.36 9.89
CA PHE A 47 -15.33 1.51 11.08
C PHE A 47 -15.19 0.01 10.76
N ALA A 48 -15.92 -0.52 9.76
CA ALA A 48 -15.90 -1.94 9.42
C ALA A 48 -14.59 -2.38 8.71
N GLU A 49 -14.07 -1.56 7.80
CA GLU A 49 -12.81 -1.82 7.09
C GLU A 49 -11.59 -1.61 8.00
N ALA A 50 -11.62 -0.55 8.81
CA ALA A 50 -10.58 -0.30 9.80
C ALA A 50 -10.51 -1.41 10.86
N ALA A 51 -11.66 -1.93 11.31
CA ALA A 51 -11.73 -3.05 12.25
C ALA A 51 -11.27 -4.39 11.63
N SER A 52 -11.59 -4.63 10.35
CA SER A 52 -11.16 -5.84 9.64
C SER A 52 -9.73 -5.75 9.08
N LYS A 53 -9.10 -4.57 9.13
CA LYS A 53 -7.76 -4.28 8.57
C LYS A 53 -7.61 -4.74 7.12
N THR A 54 -8.70 -4.65 6.36
CA THR A 54 -8.78 -5.18 4.99
C THR A 54 -9.30 -4.09 4.05
N CYS A 55 -8.61 -3.90 2.93
CA CYS A 55 -8.99 -2.99 1.85
C CYS A 55 -9.25 -3.81 0.60
N GLU A 56 -10.45 -3.72 0.05
CA GLU A 56 -10.79 -4.34 -1.23
C GLU A 56 -10.58 -3.33 -2.36
N VAL A 57 -9.88 -3.75 -3.41
CA VAL A 57 -9.54 -2.88 -4.55
C VAL A 57 -10.12 -3.45 -5.84
N GLN A 58 -10.38 -2.59 -6.83
CA GLN A 58 -11.05 -2.97 -8.07
C GLN A 58 -10.08 -3.54 -9.12
N GLU A 59 -8.79 -3.45 -8.87
CA GLU A 59 -7.73 -3.94 -9.73
C GLU A 59 -7.55 -5.45 -9.57
N ARG A 60 -7.15 -6.10 -10.67
CA ARG A 60 -6.73 -7.50 -10.67
C ARG A 60 -5.34 -7.65 -10.02
N ALA A 61 -5.04 -8.86 -9.55
CA ALA A 61 -3.87 -9.16 -8.74
C ALA A 61 -2.55 -8.65 -9.33
N ALA A 62 -2.38 -8.74 -10.65
CA ALA A 62 -1.16 -8.29 -11.31
C ALA A 62 -0.89 -6.79 -11.11
N VAL A 63 -1.93 -5.95 -11.20
CA VAL A 63 -1.80 -4.51 -10.96
C VAL A 63 -1.74 -4.21 -9.47
N THR A 64 -2.51 -4.95 -8.66
CA THR A 64 -2.44 -4.85 -7.19
C THR A 64 -1.04 -5.09 -6.67
N GLN A 65 -0.36 -6.11 -7.19
CA GLN A 65 1.03 -6.40 -6.87
C GLN A 65 1.95 -5.22 -7.19
N LEU A 66 1.83 -4.64 -8.38
CA LEU A 66 2.71 -3.54 -8.79
C LEU A 66 2.52 -2.29 -7.95
N PHE A 67 1.28 -1.86 -7.65
CA PHE A 67 1.11 -0.68 -6.80
C PHE A 67 1.55 -0.98 -5.35
N VAL A 68 1.33 -2.20 -4.84
CA VAL A 68 1.84 -2.60 -3.51
C VAL A 68 3.37 -2.53 -3.47
N GLU A 69 4.05 -3.06 -4.49
CA GLU A 69 5.50 -2.95 -4.61
C GLU A 69 5.97 -1.50 -4.69
N TYR A 70 5.23 -0.64 -5.41
CA TYR A 70 5.51 0.79 -5.45
C TYR A 70 5.35 1.45 -4.08
N LEU A 71 4.29 1.14 -3.33
CA LEU A 71 4.10 1.67 -1.97
C LEU A 71 5.26 1.25 -1.05
N VAL A 72 5.74 0.01 -1.17
CA VAL A 72 6.92 -0.47 -0.42
C VAL A 72 8.17 0.32 -0.84
N HIS A 73 8.40 0.48 -2.14
CA HIS A 73 9.52 1.26 -2.68
C HIS A 73 9.48 2.70 -2.17
N LYS A 74 8.36 3.41 -2.35
CA LYS A 74 8.11 4.76 -1.85
C LYS A 74 8.37 4.86 -0.36
N THR A 75 7.87 3.91 0.45
CA THR A 75 8.08 3.90 1.91
C THR A 75 9.54 3.64 2.29
N THR A 76 10.26 2.83 1.51
CA THR A 76 11.66 2.46 1.78
C THR A 76 12.61 3.63 1.52
N TYR A 77 12.37 4.38 0.44
CA TYR A 77 13.24 5.48 0.01
C TYR A 77 12.72 6.87 0.39
N GLU A 78 11.59 6.95 1.09
CA GLU A 78 11.10 8.22 1.63
C GLU A 78 12.09 8.81 2.63
N GLY A 79 12.62 10.00 2.33
CA GLY A 79 13.63 10.65 3.14
C GLY A 79 15.04 10.08 2.99
N ALA A 80 15.30 9.26 1.96
CA ALA A 80 16.64 8.79 1.64
C ALA A 80 17.61 9.99 1.46
N PRO A 81 18.86 9.89 1.97
CA PRO A 81 19.85 10.95 1.84
C PRO A 81 20.23 11.17 0.37
N PRO A 82 20.69 12.38 -0.02
CA PRO A 82 21.00 12.71 -1.43
C PRO A 82 22.03 11.84 -2.15
N LYS A 83 22.77 11.00 -1.42
CA LYS A 83 23.81 10.11 -1.95
C LYS A 83 23.35 8.66 -2.07
N GLU A 84 22.13 8.36 -1.63
CA GLU A 84 21.57 7.02 -1.76
C GLU A 84 21.13 6.77 -3.20
N GLU A 85 21.58 5.65 -3.76
CA GLU A 85 21.18 5.22 -5.09
C GLU A 85 19.80 4.55 -4.98
N ILE A 86 18.78 5.24 -5.47
CA ILE A 86 17.39 4.75 -5.47
C ILE A 86 17.18 3.95 -6.76
N PRO A 87 16.83 2.65 -6.68
CA PRO A 87 16.53 1.86 -7.87
C PRO A 87 15.32 2.42 -8.63
N GLU A 88 15.41 2.47 -9.95
CA GLU A 88 14.30 2.88 -10.82
C GLU A 88 13.15 1.86 -10.74
N PHE A 89 11.96 2.31 -10.34
CA PHE A 89 10.79 1.42 -10.24
C PHE A 89 10.22 1.07 -11.62
N MET A 90 10.41 1.94 -12.61
CA MET A 90 9.86 1.81 -13.97
C MET A 90 10.31 0.53 -14.67
N ASP A 91 11.50 0.03 -14.37
CA ASP A 91 12.04 -1.22 -14.95
C ASP A 91 11.22 -2.47 -14.57
N ARG A 92 10.39 -2.38 -13.51
CA ARG A 92 9.50 -3.45 -13.08
C ARG A 92 8.15 -3.44 -13.83
N ILE A 93 7.82 -2.36 -14.52
CA ILE A 93 6.51 -2.17 -15.15
C ILE A 93 6.57 -2.70 -16.58
N GLN A 94 5.81 -3.77 -16.83
CA GLN A 94 5.67 -4.29 -18.19
C GLN A 94 4.82 -3.33 -19.04
N PRO A 95 5.17 -3.06 -20.32
CA PRO A 95 4.45 -2.11 -21.17
C PRO A 95 2.95 -2.37 -21.26
N GLN A 96 2.54 -3.64 -21.32
CA GLN A 96 1.14 -4.06 -21.40
C GLN A 96 0.32 -3.74 -20.13
N MET A 97 0.96 -3.41 -19.01
CA MET A 97 0.31 -3.07 -17.74
C MET A 97 0.31 -1.57 -17.44
N ALA A 98 1.05 -0.77 -18.21
CA ALA A 98 1.30 0.63 -17.89
C ALA A 98 0.02 1.47 -17.79
N LEU A 99 -0.93 1.28 -18.73
CA LEU A 99 -2.19 2.04 -18.71
C LEU A 99 -3.09 1.65 -17.53
N GLU A 100 -3.18 0.36 -17.22
CA GLU A 100 -3.99 -0.13 -16.10
C GLU A 100 -3.42 0.36 -14.77
N LEU A 101 -2.10 0.29 -14.62
CA LEU A 101 -1.39 0.80 -13.45
C LEU A 101 -1.51 2.32 -13.31
N LEU A 102 -1.48 3.08 -14.41
CA LEU A 102 -1.65 4.54 -14.40
C LEU A 102 -3.03 4.94 -13.87
N VAL A 103 -4.09 4.27 -14.33
CA VAL A 103 -5.47 4.51 -13.86
C VAL A 103 -5.60 4.14 -12.38
N ALA A 104 -5.04 3.00 -11.98
CA ALA A 104 -5.04 2.59 -10.57
C ALA A 104 -4.26 3.59 -9.69
N ALA A 105 -3.12 4.11 -10.16
CA ALA A 105 -2.31 5.06 -9.42
C ALA A 105 -3.03 6.39 -9.17
N ASP A 106 -3.74 6.91 -10.19
CA ASP A 106 -4.57 8.10 -10.07
C ASP A 106 -5.69 7.89 -9.02
N TYR A 107 -6.41 6.76 -9.11
CA TYR A 107 -7.47 6.43 -8.15
C TYR A 107 -6.95 6.20 -6.72
N LEU A 108 -5.78 5.57 -6.57
CA LEU A 108 -5.18 5.29 -5.27
C LEU A 108 -4.48 6.51 -4.66
N GLU A 109 -4.38 7.63 -5.39
CA GLU A 109 -3.70 8.86 -4.99
C GLU A 109 -2.22 8.60 -4.59
N VAL A 110 -1.44 7.96 -5.46
CA VAL A 110 -0.06 7.49 -5.17
C VAL A 110 1.04 8.01 -6.08
#